data_AF-A0A133Y286-F1
#
_entry.id   AF-A0A133Y286-F1
#
_cell.length_a   1.000
_cell.length_b   1.000
_cell.length_c   1.000
_cell.angle_alpha   90.00
_cell.angle_beta   90.00
_cell.angle_gamma   90.00
#
_symmetry.space_group_name_H-M   'P 1'
#
loop_
_entity.id
_entity.type
_entity.pdbx_description
1 polymer ?
#
loop_
_entity_poly.entity_id
_entity_poly.type
_entity_poly.pdbx_seq_one_letter_code
_entity_poly.pdbx_strand_id
1 'polypeptide(L)'
;MSLELPQRQELIVWLKNMKKIRYLYRYGKIYYVSKRRRYAILYTDKGEEVIQNLSSLDFVKEVSLSPRQTINYDFSVALEPEAERAERLKKENDFEYPLK
;
A
#
# COMPACT_ATOMS: atom_id res chain seq x y z
N MET A 1 -15.26 -22.09 -12.23
CA MET A 1 -15.16 -21.41 -10.92
C MET A 1 -14.25 -20.22 -11.09
N SER A 2 -14.77 -19.00 -10.96
CA SER A 2 -13.98 -17.77 -10.97
C SER A 2 -13.16 -17.66 -9.69
N LEU A 3 -11.87 -17.36 -9.81
CA LEU A 3 -10.98 -17.02 -8.71
C LEU A 3 -11.22 -15.55 -8.34
N GLU A 4 -12.19 -15.30 -7.46
CA GLU A 4 -12.33 -13.98 -6.85
C GLU A 4 -11.24 -13.82 -5.79
N LEU A 5 -10.19 -13.08 -6.15
CA LEU A 5 -9.11 -12.76 -5.21
C LEU A 5 -9.61 -11.71 -4.22
N PRO A 6 -9.60 -11.99 -2.91
CA PRO A 6 -10.02 -11.02 -1.91
C PRO A 6 -9.08 -9.80 -1.96
N GLN A 7 -9.66 -8.63 -2.20
CA GLN A 7 -8.90 -7.39 -2.33
C GLN A 7 -8.45 -6.91 -0.94
N ARG A 8 -7.20 -7.21 -0.58
CA ARG A 8 -6.61 -6.76 0.70
C ARG A 8 -6.43 -5.26 0.76
N GLN A 9 -7.16 -4.62 1.66
CA GLN A 9 -7.08 -3.19 1.92
C GLN A 9 -6.14 -2.88 3.07
N GLU A 10 -5.36 -1.82 2.91
CA GLU A 10 -4.48 -1.29 3.94
C GLU A 10 -5.18 -0.11 4.64
N LEU A 11 -5.30 -0.20 5.95
CA LEU A 11 -5.93 0.80 6.81
C LEU A 11 -4.88 1.43 7.71
N ILE A 12 -4.94 2.75 7.81
CA ILE A 12 -4.14 3.53 8.75
C ILE A 12 -5.05 3.89 9.92
N VAL A 13 -4.77 3.31 11.09
CA VAL A 13 -5.57 3.52 12.30
C VAL A 13 -4.81 4.44 13.24
N TRP A 14 -5.35 5.63 13.47
CA TRP A 14 -4.82 6.58 14.44
C TRP A 14 -5.40 6.29 15.83
N LEU A 15 -4.55 6.29 16.84
CA LEU A 15 -4.91 5.86 18.19
C LEU A 15 -4.76 7.01 19.18
N LYS A 16 -5.75 7.17 20.06
CA LYS A 16 -5.64 8.08 21.22
C LYS A 16 -4.64 7.53 22.24
N ASN A 17 -4.71 6.22 22.48
CA ASN A 17 -3.87 5.50 23.44
C ASN A 17 -3.45 4.12 22.92
N MET A 18 -2.22 3.70 23.24
CA MET A 18 -1.60 2.46 22.75
C MET A 18 -1.94 1.23 23.60
N LYS A 19 -2.52 1.41 24.79
CA LYS A 19 -2.78 0.32 25.74
C LYS A 19 -3.65 -0.81 25.14
N LYS A 20 -4.60 -0.46 24.28
CA LYS A 20 -5.57 -1.39 23.66
C LYS A 20 -5.18 -1.83 22.24
N ILE A 21 -3.93 -1.65 21.82
CA ILE A 21 -3.53 -1.98 20.44
C ILE A 21 -3.71 -3.46 20.09
N ARG A 22 -3.64 -4.35 21.10
CA ARG A 22 -3.86 -5.78 20.94
C ARG A 22 -5.27 -6.12 20.44
N TYR A 23 -6.26 -5.25 20.64
CA TYR A 23 -7.61 -5.44 20.11
C TYR A 23 -7.66 -5.32 18.59
N LEU A 24 -6.73 -4.59 17.96
CA LEU A 24 -6.68 -4.43 16.51
C LEU A 24 -6.39 -5.76 15.78
N TYR A 25 -5.73 -6.73 16.44
CA TYR A 25 -5.50 -8.06 15.87
C TYR A 25 -6.79 -8.82 15.54
N ARG A 26 -7.92 -8.46 16.15
CA ARG A 26 -9.23 -9.06 15.82
C ARG A 26 -9.72 -8.62 14.44
N TYR A 27 -9.33 -7.44 13.99
CA TYR A 27 -9.85 -6.81 12.77
C TYR A 27 -8.97 -7.05 11.55
N GLY A 28 -7.77 -7.62 11.72
CA GLY A 28 -6.86 -7.90 10.64
C GLY A 28 -5.42 -8.10 11.10
N LYS A 29 -4.51 -8.18 10.13
CA LYS A 29 -3.08 -8.33 10.39
C LYS A 29 -2.43 -6.96 10.55
N ILE A 30 -1.79 -6.73 11.69
CA ILE A 30 -1.03 -5.50 11.91
C ILE A 30 0.34 -5.66 11.23
N TYR A 31 0.67 -4.73 10.34
CA TYR A 31 1.96 -4.70 9.65
C TYR A 31 2.99 -3.86 10.40
N TYR A 32 2.55 -2.70 10.89
CA TYR A 32 3.43 -1.75 11.55
C TYR A 32 2.71 -0.98 12.64
N VAL A 33 3.46 -0.59 13.67
CA VAL A 33 2.97 0.20 14.79
C VAL A 33 3.98 1.27 15.13
N SER A 34 3.55 2.54 15.09
CA SER A 34 4.33 3.67 15.56
C SER A 34 3.96 4.04 16.99
N LYS A 35 4.89 3.83 17.94
CA LYS A 35 4.70 4.28 19.33
C LYS A 35 4.77 5.81 19.48
N ARG A 36 5.63 6.47 18.68
CA ARG A 36 5.87 7.92 18.77
C ARG A 36 4.71 8.74 18.21
N ARG A 37 4.16 8.34 17.05
CA ARG A 37 3.03 9.03 16.39
C ARG A 37 1.65 8.41 16.68
N ARG A 38 1.61 7.29 17.42
CA ARG A 38 0.38 6.58 17.83
C ARG A 38 -0.53 6.20 16.67
N TYR A 39 0.00 5.46 15.71
CA TYR A 39 -0.80 4.86 14.64
C TYR A 39 -0.36 3.41 14.36
N ALA A 40 -1.27 2.65 13.76
CA ALA A 40 -1.03 1.29 13.30
C ALA A 40 -1.43 1.15 11.82
N ILE A 41 -0.68 0.33 11.09
CA ILE A 41 -1.01 -0.10 9.73
C ILE A 41 -1.62 -1.49 9.83
N LEU A 42 -2.85 -1.65 9.36
CA LEU A 42 -3.64 -2.87 9.43
C LEU A 42 -4.02 -3.32 8.01
N TYR A 43 -3.79 -4.59 7.69
CA TYR A 43 -4.31 -5.22 6.50
C TYR A 43 -5.57 -6.01 6.82
N THR A 44 -6.64 -5.77 6.05
CA THR A 44 -7.90 -6.51 6.16
C THR A 44 -8.47 -6.82 4.79
N ASP A 45 -9.22 -7.91 4.71
CA ASP A 45 -9.90 -8.35 3.49
C ASP A 45 -11.30 -7.69 3.37
N LYS A 46 -11.78 -7.02 4.44
CA LYS A 46 -13.11 -6.38 4.53
C LYS A 46 -13.00 -4.92 5.00
N GLY A 47 -12.43 -4.04 4.19
CA GLY A 47 -12.07 -2.69 4.64
C GLY A 47 -13.25 -1.86 5.16
N GLU A 48 -14.35 -1.77 4.41
CA GLU A 48 -15.49 -0.90 4.80
C GLU A 48 -16.14 -1.28 6.13
N GLU A 49 -16.46 -2.57 6.32
CA GLU A 49 -17.02 -3.09 7.59
C GLU A 49 -16.06 -2.84 8.76
N VAL A 50 -14.76 -3.07 8.53
CA VAL A 50 -13.74 -2.88 9.56
C VAL A 50 -13.54 -1.40 9.89
N ILE A 51 -13.64 -0.50 8.92
CA ILE A 51 -13.57 0.96 9.16
C ILE A 51 -14.69 1.41 10.08
N GLN A 52 -15.94 1.00 9.82
CA GLN A 52 -17.08 1.34 10.68
C GLN A 52 -16.90 0.80 12.10
N ASN A 53 -16.47 -0.46 12.22
CA ASN A 53 -16.23 -1.09 13.51
C ASN A 53 -15.05 -0.49 14.28
N LEU A 54 -14.00 -0.03 13.59
CA LEU A 54 -12.86 0.61 14.23
C LEU A 54 -13.18 2.05 14.65
N SER A 55 -14.00 2.75 13.86
CA SER A 55 -14.39 4.13 14.15
C SER A 55 -15.30 4.26 15.38
N SER A 56 -16.02 3.19 15.74
CA SER A 56 -16.85 3.13 16.95
C SER A 56 -16.07 2.86 18.24
N LEU A 57 -14.77 2.53 18.15
CA LEU A 57 -13.95 2.23 19.32
C LEU A 57 -13.42 3.50 19.98
N ASP A 58 -13.66 3.67 21.28
CA ASP A 58 -13.26 4.88 22.04
C ASP A 58 -11.78 5.25 21.94
N PHE A 59 -10.91 4.24 21.80
CA PHE A 59 -9.45 4.40 21.78
C PHE A 59 -8.91 4.72 20.38
N VAL A 60 -9.73 4.60 19.34
CA VAL A 60 -9.42 5.01 17.98
C VAL A 60 -9.74 6.50 17.85
N LYS A 61 -8.84 7.23 17.20
CA LYS A 61 -9.02 8.65 16.90
C LYS A 61 -9.64 8.83 15.52
N GLU A 62 -9.10 8.11 14.55
CA GLU A 62 -9.47 8.22 13.14
C GLU A 62 -8.99 6.97 12.40
N VAL A 63 -9.71 6.59 11.35
CA VAL A 63 -9.33 5.52 10.44
C VAL A 63 -9.27 6.09 9.03
N SER A 64 -8.15 5.92 8.34
CA SER A 64 -7.97 6.38 6.97
C SER A 64 -7.65 5.20 6.07
N LEU A 65 -8.26 5.17 4.88
CA LEU A 65 -7.92 4.18 3.85
C LEU A 65 -6.57 4.54 3.22
N SER A 66 -5.72 3.55 2.97
CA SER A 66 -4.45 3.78 2.27
C SER A 66 -4.71 4.04 0.78
N PRO A 67 -4.14 5.11 0.19
CA PRO A 67 -4.21 5.36 -1.24
C PRO A 67 -3.40 4.35 -2.08
N ARG A 68 -2.62 3.46 -1.45
CA ARG A 68 -1.78 2.48 -2.16
C ARG A 68 -2.51 1.61 -3.17
N GLN A 69 -3.78 1.33 -2.93
CA GLN A 69 -4.62 0.56 -3.85
C GLN A 69 -5.00 1.34 -5.11
N THR A 70 -5.05 2.67 -5.01
CA THR A 70 -5.42 3.57 -6.10
C THR A 70 -4.21 3.95 -6.96
N ILE A 71 -2.99 3.59 -6.54
CA ILE A 71 -1.78 3.87 -7.32
C ILE A 71 -1.85 3.06 -8.61
N ASN A 72 -1.81 3.76 -9.74
CA ASN A 72 -1.67 3.13 -11.04
C ASN A 72 -0.21 2.67 -11.20
N TYR A 73 -0.01 1.36 -11.34
CA TYR A 73 1.30 0.75 -11.58
C TYR A 73 1.59 0.58 -13.08
N ASP A 74 0.76 1.16 -13.94
CA ASP A 74 1.05 1.24 -15.37
C ASP A 74 2.11 2.31 -15.62
N PHE A 75 3.36 1.84 -15.74
CA PHE A 75 4.51 2.69 -16.02
C PHE A 75 4.73 2.92 -17.52
N SER A 76 3.89 2.38 -18.41
CA SER A 76 4.05 2.48 -19.87
C SER A 76 4.30 3.93 -20.31
N VAL A 77 3.43 4.85 -19.91
CA VAL A 77 3.50 6.29 -20.25
C VAL A 77 4.77 6.97 -19.70
N ALA A 78 5.27 6.54 -18.54
CA ALA A 78 6.49 7.11 -17.96
C ALA A 78 7.78 6.55 -18.59
N LEU A 79 7.72 5.33 -19.11
CA LEU A 79 8.84 4.62 -19.71
C LEU A 79 8.97 4.87 -21.22
N GLU A 80 7.91 5.31 -21.90
CA GLU A 80 7.93 5.75 -23.30
C GLU A 80 9.13 6.67 -23.65
N PRO A 81 9.40 7.77 -22.90
CA PRO A 81 10.53 8.64 -23.19
C PRO A 81 11.90 7.97 -22.94
N GLU A 82 11.99 6.96 -22.06
CA GLU A 82 13.22 6.19 -21.87
C GLU A 82 13.44 5.14 -22.96
N ALA A 83 12.36 4.51 -23.44
CA ALA A 83 12.40 3.59 -24.57
C ALA A 83 12.85 4.30 -25.85
N GLU A 84 12.28 5.47 -26.15
CA GLU A 84 12.72 6.30 -27.27
C GLU A 84 14.18 6.76 -27.12
N ARG A 85 14.60 7.14 -25.91
CA ARG A 85 16.01 7.48 -25.63
C ARG A 85 16.93 6.28 -25.84
N ALA A 86 16.54 5.09 -25.38
CA ALA A 86 17.30 3.86 -25.57
C ALA A 86 17.39 3.47 -27.05
N GLU A 87 16.32 3.68 -27.82
CA GLU A 87 16.32 3.48 -29.28
C GLU A 87 17.20 4.50 -30.01
N ARG A 88 17.17 5.78 -29.61
CA ARG A 88 18.08 6.80 -30.14
C ARG A 88 19.53 6.46 -29.82
N LEU A 89 19.85 6.08 -28.59
CA LEU A 89 21.18 5.64 -28.16
C LEU A 89 21.69 4.42 -28.96
N LYS A 90 20.81 3.43 -29.24
CA LYS A 90 21.12 2.29 -30.12
C LYS A 90 21.37 2.70 -31.57
N LYS A 91 20.73 3.77 -32.02
CA LYS A 91 20.85 4.30 -33.39
C LYS A 91 22.05 5.23 -33.56
N GLU A 92 22.49 5.85 -32.46
CA GLU A 92 23.48 6.93 -32.43
C GLU A 92 24.88 6.44 -32.05
N ASN A 93 25.04 5.24 -31.48
CA ASN A 93 26.38 4.67 -31.25
C ASN A 93 26.43 3.16 -31.50
N ASP A 94 27.52 2.75 -32.15
CA ASP A 94 28.12 1.40 -32.21
C ASP A 94 28.42 0.87 -30.79
N PHE A 95 27.39 0.58 -30.00
CA PHE A 95 27.55 0.08 -28.63
C PHE A 95 27.83 -1.42 -28.64
N GLU A 96 29.05 -1.79 -29.01
CA GLU A 96 29.56 -3.15 -28.86
C GLU A 96 29.81 -3.42 -27.38
N TYR A 97 28.89 -4.14 -26.74
CA TYR A 97 29.08 -4.65 -25.38
C TYR A 97 30.30 -5.58 -25.42
N PRO A 98 31.35 -5.36 -24.60
CA PRO A 98 32.44 -6.31 -24.54
C PRO A 98 31.89 -7.65 -24.05
N LEU A 99 32.00 -8.68 -24.90
CA LEU A 99 31.77 -10.07 -24.52
C LEU A 99 32.73 -10.41 -23.39
N LYS A 100 32.18 -10.90 -22.26
CA LYS A 100 32.95 -11.45 -21.14
C LYS A 100 33.66 -12.74 -21.54
#